data_AF-A0A2M6WYC7-F1
#
_entry.id   AF-A0A2M6WYC7-F1
#
_cell.length_a   1.000
_cell.length_b   1.000
_cell.length_c   1.000
_cell.angle_alpha   90.00
_cell.angle_beta   90.00
_cell.angle_gamma   90.00
#
_symmetry.space_group_name_H-M   'P 1'
#
loop_
_entity.id
_entity.type
_entity.pdbx_description
1 polymer ?
#
loop_
_entity_poly.entity_id
_entity_poly.type
_entity_poly.pdbx_seq_one_letter_code
_entity_poly.pdbx_strand_id
1 'polypeptide(L)'
;VSVAELGFDRATRYDAICQRAKERGLDLCPPEVGPQLRLQYLDQPHGEWIRVAMEAIRDSDGDLNVFGVEHDGVGLRLVSDYGRPDGLWIPGRRFVFRARKQLLDT
;
A
#
# COMPACT_ATOMS: atom_id res chain seq x y z
N VAL A 1 1.07 7.59 -1.68
CA VAL A 1 0.52 7.87 -3.03
C VAL A 1 -0.89 7.32 -3.10
N SER A 2 -1.88 8.14 -3.46
CA SER A 2 -3.26 7.71 -3.70
C SER A 2 -3.44 7.11 -5.09
N VAL A 3 -4.53 6.35 -5.27
CA VAL A 3 -4.92 5.82 -6.58
C VAL A 3 -5.16 6.97 -7.58
N ALA A 4 -5.76 8.07 -7.13
CA ALA A 4 -5.90 9.30 -7.92
C ALA A 4 -4.55 9.93 -8.32
N GLU A 5 -3.58 10.00 -7.40
CA GLU A 5 -2.23 10.52 -7.67
C GLU A 5 -1.47 9.68 -8.71
N LEU A 6 -1.80 8.40 -8.86
CA LEU A 6 -1.28 7.54 -9.93
C LEU A 6 -1.98 7.77 -11.29
N GLY A 7 -3.02 8.60 -11.33
CA GLY A 7 -3.76 8.98 -12.53
C GLY A 7 -5.02 8.13 -12.78
N PHE A 8 -5.62 7.56 -11.73
CA PHE A 8 -6.86 6.79 -11.83
C PHE A 8 -8.01 7.51 -11.11
N ASP A 9 -9.03 7.91 -11.87
CA ASP A 9 -10.22 8.64 -11.40
C ASP A 9 -11.40 7.72 -11.02
N ARG A 10 -11.24 6.41 -11.23
CA ARG A 10 -12.22 5.38 -10.89
C ARG A 10 -11.59 4.22 -10.12
N ALA A 11 -12.44 3.36 -9.57
CA ALA A 11 -12.00 2.13 -8.92
C ALA A 11 -11.09 1.32 -9.86
N THR A 12 -9.89 1.01 -9.40
CA THR A 12 -8.83 0.43 -10.23
C THR A 12 -8.24 -0.80 -9.57
N ARG A 13 -7.89 -1.80 -10.39
CA ARG A 13 -7.30 -3.06 -9.94
C ARG A 13 -5.94 -2.85 -9.28
N TYR A 14 -5.67 -3.63 -8.24
CA TYR A 14 -4.42 -3.56 -7.49
C TYR A 14 -3.18 -3.81 -8.36
N ASP A 15 -3.26 -4.73 -9.34
CA ASP A 15 -2.17 -4.98 -10.28
C ASP A 15 -1.85 -3.76 -11.15
N ALA A 16 -2.87 -3.08 -11.68
CA ALA A 16 -2.73 -1.87 -12.48
C ALA A 16 -2.17 -0.70 -11.65
N ILE A 17 -2.55 -0.58 -10.37
CA ILE A 17 -1.99 0.38 -9.43
C ILE A 17 -0.49 0.12 -9.22
N CYS A 18 -0.13 -1.13 -8.93
CA CYS A 18 1.25 -1.56 -8.76
C CYS A 18 2.09 -1.32 -10.02
N GLN A 19 1.56 -1.65 -11.19
CA GLN A 19 2.22 -1.43 -12.47
C GLN A 19 2.44 0.06 -12.74
N ARG A 20 1.42 0.90 -12.55
CA ARG A 20 1.54 2.34 -12.75
C ARG A 20 2.54 2.97 -11.78
N ALA A 21 2.62 2.50 -10.54
CA ALA A 21 3.64 2.95 -9.61
C ALA A 21 5.06 2.62 -10.10
N LYS A 22 5.26 1.40 -10.63
CA LYS A 22 6.52 0.98 -11.29
C LYS A 22 6.89 1.88 -12.45
N GLU A 23 5.95 2.16 -13.36
CA GLU A 23 6.14 3.10 -14.48
C GLU A 23 6.56 4.50 -14.01
N ARG A 24 6.12 4.93 -12.81
CA ARG A 24 6.39 6.23 -12.20
C ARG A 24 7.69 6.30 -11.37
N GLY A 25 8.52 5.25 -11.38
CA GLY A 25 9.76 5.27 -10.58
C GLY A 25 9.62 4.71 -9.16
N LEU A 26 8.50 4.07 -8.82
CA LEU A 26 8.26 3.49 -7.50
C LEU A 26 8.31 1.97 -7.55
N ASP A 27 8.85 1.32 -6.53
CA ASP A 27 8.85 -0.13 -6.41
C ASP A 27 7.84 -0.60 -5.36
N LEU A 28 7.52 -1.90 -5.43
CA LEU A 28 6.82 -2.57 -4.33
C LEU A 28 7.73 -2.65 -3.11
N CYS A 29 7.12 -2.48 -1.95
CA CYS A 29 7.75 -2.65 -0.66
C CYS A 29 7.94 -4.14 -0.36
N PRO A 30 9.01 -4.50 0.38
CA PRO A 30 9.07 -5.80 1.03
C PRO A 30 8.02 -5.86 2.18
N PRO A 31 7.49 -7.05 2.52
CA PRO A 31 6.42 -7.21 3.51
C PRO A 31 6.70 -6.56 4.87
N GLU A 32 7.96 -6.55 5.30
CA GLU A 32 8.42 -6.05 6.59
C GLU A 32 8.14 -4.55 6.77
N VAL A 33 7.94 -3.81 5.68
CA VAL A 33 7.54 -2.39 5.74
C VAL A 33 6.23 -2.22 6.50
N GLY A 34 5.28 -3.15 6.44
CA GLY A 34 4.02 -3.05 7.17
C GLY A 34 4.21 -3.00 8.69
N PRO A 35 4.74 -4.08 9.31
CA PRO A 35 5.04 -4.10 10.73
C PRO A 35 5.97 -2.97 11.18
N GLN A 36 7.02 -2.68 10.40
CA GLN A 36 7.97 -1.63 10.75
C GLN A 36 7.33 -0.24 10.70
N LEU A 37 6.52 0.05 9.69
CA LEU A 37 5.78 1.31 9.58
C LEU A 37 4.84 1.47 10.78
N ARG A 38 4.16 0.40 11.21
CA ARG A 38 3.27 0.49 12.37
C ARG A 38 4.01 0.89 13.65
N LEU A 39 5.18 0.28 13.88
CA LEU A 39 6.01 0.54 15.06
C LEU A 39 6.57 1.97 15.10
N GLN A 40 6.82 2.57 13.92
CA GLN A 40 7.49 3.87 13.81
C GLN A 40 6.52 5.04 13.63
N TYR A 41 5.36 4.82 13.00
CA TYR A 41 4.43 5.89 12.68
C TYR A 41 3.40 6.10 13.81
N LEU A 42 3.84 6.73 14.90
CA LEU A 42 3.05 6.88 16.13
C LEU A 42 2.08 8.07 16.11
N ASP A 43 2.35 9.06 15.26
CA ASP A 43 1.56 10.28 15.07
C ASP A 43 0.59 10.18 13.88
N GLN A 44 0.21 8.96 13.50
CA GLN A 44 -0.76 8.74 12.43
C GLN A 44 -2.09 9.47 12.74
N PRO A 45 -2.65 10.26 11.82
CA PRO A 45 -3.93 10.93 12.05
C PRO A 45 -5.09 9.94 12.24
N HIS A 46 -6.02 10.26 13.15
CA HIS A 46 -7.24 9.46 13.33
C HIS A 46 -8.06 9.42 12.02
N GLY A 47 -8.49 8.23 11.64
CA GLY A 47 -9.20 7.94 10.39
C GLY A 47 -8.26 7.72 9.18
N GLU A 48 -6.95 7.89 9.33
CA GLU A 48 -6.03 7.59 8.26
C GLU A 48 -5.82 6.07 8.11
N TRP A 49 -5.78 5.63 6.86
CA TRP A 49 -5.62 4.23 6.53
C TRP A 49 -4.73 4.06 5.32
N ILE A 50 -3.56 3.44 5.51
CA ILE A 50 -2.51 3.32 4.49
C ILE A 50 -2.21 1.84 4.25
N ARG A 51 -2.22 1.41 2.99
CA ARG A 51 -1.81 0.06 2.60
C ARG A 51 -0.35 0.07 2.17
N VAL A 52 0.37 -1.02 2.41
CA VAL A 52 1.71 -1.22 1.86
C VAL A 52 1.54 -1.88 0.50
N ALA A 53 2.00 -1.23 -0.57
CA ALA A 53 2.02 -1.86 -1.88
C ALA A 53 3.18 -2.86 -1.92
N MET A 54 2.84 -4.13 -1.73
CA MET A 54 3.76 -5.27 -1.64
C MET A 54 3.25 -6.43 -2.48
N GLU A 55 4.11 -7.42 -2.71
CA GLU A 55 3.63 -8.73 -3.15
C GLU A 55 2.68 -9.29 -2.09
N ALA A 56 1.48 -9.69 -2.52
CA ALA A 56 0.45 -10.16 -1.61
C ALA A 56 0.79 -11.54 -1.05
N ILE A 57 0.56 -11.71 0.25
CA ILE A 57 0.77 -12.97 0.96
C ILE A 57 -0.54 -13.73 1.00
N ARG A 58 -0.50 -15.04 0.69
CA ARG A 58 -1.65 -15.93 0.83
C ARG A 58 -1.83 -16.32 2.29
N ASP A 59 -3.02 -16.08 2.84
CA ASP A 59 -3.38 -16.53 4.18
C ASP A 59 -3.86 -18.00 4.20
N SER A 60 -4.30 -18.47 5.38
CA SER A 60 -4.80 -19.84 5.56
C SER A 60 -6.07 -20.15 4.79
N ASP A 61 -6.87 -19.12 4.46
CA ASP A 61 -8.13 -19.25 3.73
C ASP A 61 -7.90 -19.15 2.21
N GLY A 62 -6.66 -18.93 1.80
CA GLY A 62 -6.27 -18.81 0.41
C GLY A 62 -6.40 -17.39 -0.14
N ASP A 63 -6.74 -16.41 0.69
CA ASP A 63 -6.87 -15.01 0.31
C ASP A 63 -5.52 -14.32 0.20
N LEU A 64 -5.35 -13.56 -0.88
CA LEU A 64 -4.17 -12.73 -1.10
C LEU A 64 -4.35 -11.41 -0.38
N ASN A 65 -3.51 -11.16 0.63
CA ASN A 65 -3.58 -9.98 1.47
C ASN A 65 -2.28 -9.17 1.42
N VAL A 66 -2.40 -7.85 1.63
CA VAL A 66 -1.29 -6.94 1.89
C VAL A 66 -1.42 -6.37 3.31
N PHE A 67 -0.32 -5.87 3.86
CA PHE A 67 -0.37 -5.17 5.14
C PHE A 67 -0.88 -3.73 4.98
N GLY A 68 -1.51 -3.22 6.03
CA GLY A 68 -1.88 -1.82 6.17
C GLY A 68 -1.74 -1.34 7.60
N VAL A 69 -1.68 -0.02 7.76
CA VAL A 69 -1.67 0.66 9.06
C VAL A 69 -2.85 1.60 9.16
N GLU A 70 -3.52 1.57 10.30
CA GLU A 70 -4.70 2.39 10.54
C GLU A 70 -4.67 3.01 11.93
N HIS A 71 -5.35 4.14 12.05
CA HIS A 71 -5.68 4.73 13.34
C HIS A 71 -7.19 4.94 13.40
N ASP A 72 -7.87 4.16 14.24
CA ASP A 72 -9.30 4.29 14.47
C ASP A 72 -9.61 4.56 15.96
N GLY A 73 -10.89 4.43 16.35
CA GLY A 73 -11.32 4.65 17.73
C GLY A 73 -10.76 3.67 18.76
N VAL A 74 -10.11 2.58 18.33
CA VAL A 74 -9.43 1.61 19.21
C VAL A 74 -7.93 1.91 19.31
N GLY A 75 -7.37 2.58 18.30
CA GLY A 75 -5.99 3.05 18.30
C GLY A 75 -5.22 2.66 17.04
N LEU A 76 -3.90 2.53 17.19
CA LEU A 76 -2.98 2.21 16.10
C LEU A 76 -2.93 0.70 15.86
N ARG A 77 -3.32 0.23 14.67
CA ARG A 77 -3.30 -1.21 14.32
C ARG A 77 -2.50 -1.49 13.05
N LEU A 78 -1.88 -2.67 13.03
CA LEU A 78 -1.45 -3.35 11.80
C LEU A 78 -2.61 -4.24 11.36
N VAL A 79 -2.99 -4.15 10.09
CA VAL A 79 -4.12 -4.89 9.52
C VAL A 79 -3.71 -5.61 8.23
N SER A 80 -4.50 -6.61 7.84
CA SER A 80 -4.51 -7.15 6.49
C SER A 80 -5.59 -6.45 5.66
N ASP A 81 -5.36 -6.33 4.36
CA ASP A 81 -6.34 -5.83 3.39
C ASP A 81 -6.18 -6.53 2.04
N TYR A 82 -7.17 -6.42 1.15
CA TYR A 82 -7.22 -7.19 -0.09
C TYR A 82 -6.04 -6.88 -1.04
N GLY A 83 -5.16 -7.86 -1.19
CA GLY A 83 -4.00 -7.82 -2.09
C GLY A 83 -4.22 -8.55 -3.42
N ARG A 84 -5.43 -9.02 -3.69
CA ARG A 84 -5.75 -9.74 -4.93
C ARG A 84 -5.47 -8.87 -6.16
N PRO A 85 -4.85 -9.39 -7.24
CA PRO A 85 -4.54 -8.62 -8.44
C PRO A 85 -5.75 -7.93 -9.07
N ASP A 86 -6.94 -8.53 -8.99
CA ASP A 86 -8.21 -8.01 -9.49
C ASP A 86 -8.99 -7.16 -8.46
N GLY A 87 -8.48 -7.04 -7.23
CA GLY A 87 -9.09 -6.24 -6.17
C GLY A 87 -9.17 -4.76 -6.55
N LEU A 88 -10.36 -4.17 -6.43
CA LEU A 88 -10.63 -2.79 -6.84
C LEU A 88 -10.44 -1.80 -5.69
N TRP A 89 -9.67 -0.75 -5.98
CA TRP A 89 -9.38 0.33 -5.05
C TRP A 89 -9.89 1.65 -5.57
N ILE A 90 -10.70 2.34 -4.75
CA ILE A 90 -11.26 3.65 -5.09
C ILE A 90 -10.17 4.74 -5.11
N PRO A 91 -10.35 5.84 -5.87
CA PRO A 91 -9.33 6.88 -6.10
C PRO A 91 -8.69 7.47 -4.83
N GLY A 92 -9.46 7.60 -3.74
CA GLY A 92 -8.98 8.17 -2.47
C GLY A 92 -8.09 7.26 -1.63
N ARG A 93 -7.94 5.97 -1.99
CA ARG A 93 -7.16 4.99 -1.20
C ARG A 93 -5.68 5.22 -1.41
N ARG A 94 -4.91 5.16 -0.32
CA ARG A 94 -3.47 5.46 -0.30
C ARG A 94 -2.63 4.22 -0.07
N PHE A 95 -1.51 4.19 -0.78
CA PHE A 95 -0.48 3.17 -0.71
C PHE A 95 0.88 3.78 -0.40
N VAL A 96 1.67 3.05 0.37
CA VAL A 96 3.12 3.24 0.52
C VAL A 96 3.82 2.39 -0.54
N PHE A 97 4.78 3.02 -1.22
CA PHE A 97 5.67 2.38 -2.18
C PHE A 97 7.12 2.67 -1.77
N ARG A 98 8.05 1.84 -2.23
CA ARG A 98 9.48 2.11 -2.09
C ARG A 98 9.92 3.09 -3.17
N ALA A 99 10.62 4.16 -2.81
CA ALA A 99 11.25 5.03 -3.81
C ALA A 99 12.40 4.27 -4.50
N ARG A 100 12.48 4.30 -5.84
CA ARG A 100 13.68 3.82 -6.53
C ARG A 100 14.81 4.82 -6.34
N LYS A 101 15.95 4.34 -5.85
CA LYS A 101 17.18 5.14 -5.86
C LYS A 101 17.60 5.31 -7.31
N GLN A 102 17.50 6.53 -7.83
CA GLN A 102 18.17 6.89 -9.06
C GLN A 102 19.66 7.00 -8.72
N LEU A 103 20.46 6.09 -9.26
CA LEU A 103 21.90 6.31 -9.30
C LEU A 103 22.08 7.45 -10.30
N LEU A 104 22.45 8.63 -9.81
CA LEU A 104 23.00 9.66 -10.67
C LEU A 104 24.33 9.08 -11.17
N ASP A 105 24.44 8.83 -12.47
CA ASP A 105 25.72 8.51 -13.10
C ASP A 105 26.67 9.68 -12.76
N THR A 106 27.60 9.43 -11.85
CA THR A 106 28.63 10.38 -11.41
C THR A 106 29.93 10.04 -12.10
#